data_AF-A0A6N2SP91-F1
#
_entry.id   AF-A0A6N2SP91-F1
#
_cell.length_a   1.000
_cell.length_b   1.000
_cell.length_c   1.000
_cell.angle_alpha   90.00
_cell.angle_beta   90.00
_cell.angle_gamma   90.00
#
_symmetry.space_group_name_H-M   'P 1'
#
loop_
_entity.id
_entity.type
_entity.pdbx_description
1 polymer ?
#
loop_
_entity_poly.entity_id
_entity_poly.type
_entity_poly.pdbx_seq_one_letter_code
_entity_poly.pdbx_strand_id
1 'polypeptide(L)'
;MGLDLLTLASYIFNNYFIDIYFGNDKIMTEKISGPDACGMYCNVMERKVMKKSKGKKGNGGFSLVELIIVIAIMAVLVGVLAPQYLSYIHKAKVAADQANLKNYYTEIQLDYASTGVYNPQVPLVDNIGEGGYELREIHFLSGQTVKLKAGYYAVTENTKGQGGYNICYYCDLCTAADADEQTKQKHLDTCVITFL
;
A
#
# COMPACT_ATOMS: atom_id res chain seq x y z
N MET A 1 35.42 25.80 -7.04
CA MET A 1 34.47 24.80 -7.57
C MET A 1 33.42 24.56 -6.50
N GLY A 2 32.46 25.47 -6.37
CA GLY A 2 31.32 25.30 -5.48
C GLY A 2 30.14 24.85 -6.33
N LEU A 3 29.75 23.59 -6.21
CA LEU A 3 28.45 23.16 -6.71
C LEU A 3 27.41 23.83 -5.81
N ASP A 4 26.70 24.81 -6.38
CA ASP A 4 25.64 25.52 -5.69
C ASP A 4 24.58 24.49 -5.27
N LEU A 5 24.14 24.51 -4.02
CA LEU A 5 23.18 23.53 -3.50
C LEU A 5 21.89 23.51 -4.37
N LEU A 6 21.58 24.63 -4.99
CA LEU A 6 20.49 24.81 -5.96
C LEU A 6 20.71 24.07 -7.28
N THR A 7 21.94 23.96 -7.78
CA THR A 7 22.24 23.21 -9.02
C THR A 7 22.22 21.70 -8.78
N LEU A 8 22.69 21.24 -7.62
CA LEU A 8 22.52 19.85 -7.18
C LEU A 8 21.05 19.47 -6.98
N ALA A 9 20.28 20.33 -6.32
CA ALA A 9 18.85 20.14 -6.15
C ALA A 9 18.12 20.07 -7.50
N SER A 10 18.44 20.97 -8.44
CA SER A 10 17.81 20.99 -9.77
C SER A 10 18.20 19.78 -10.63
N TYR A 11 19.43 19.27 -10.51
CA TYR A 11 19.89 18.07 -11.24
C TYR A 11 19.25 16.78 -10.71
N ILE A 12 19.07 16.67 -9.39
CA ILE A 12 18.36 15.56 -8.75
C ILE A 12 16.87 15.60 -9.12
N PHE A 13 16.25 16.79 -9.18
CA PHE A 13 14.88 16.94 -9.66
C PHE A 13 14.73 16.50 -11.13
N ASN A 14 15.58 16.97 -12.04
CA ASN A 14 15.36 16.68 -13.47
C ASN A 14 15.72 15.24 -13.90
N ASN A 15 16.71 14.59 -13.27
CA ASN A 15 17.17 13.25 -13.68
C ASN A 15 16.68 12.10 -12.79
N TYR A 16 16.10 12.37 -11.61
CA TYR A 16 15.60 11.32 -10.70
C TYR A 16 14.09 11.42 -10.44
N PHE A 17 13.49 12.62 -10.49
CA PHE A 17 12.06 12.79 -10.18
C PHE A 17 11.14 12.39 -11.35
N ILE A 18 11.54 12.66 -12.59
CA ILE A 18 10.71 12.39 -13.77
C ILE A 18 10.71 10.90 -14.12
N ASP A 19 11.89 10.25 -14.14
CA ASP A 19 12.02 8.84 -14.53
C ASP A 19 11.41 7.85 -13.51
N ILE A 20 11.34 8.24 -12.22
CA ILE A 20 10.76 7.40 -11.16
C ILE A 20 9.23 7.51 -11.08
N TYR A 21 8.63 8.63 -11.50
CA TYR A 21 7.17 8.82 -11.51
C TYR A 21 6.51 8.53 -12.85
N PHE A 22 7.22 8.71 -13.97
CA PHE A 22 6.74 8.45 -15.32
C PHE A 22 7.49 7.28 -15.95
N GLY A 23 7.60 6.17 -15.23
CA GLY A 23 8.09 4.93 -15.82
C GLY A 23 7.24 4.55 -17.03
N ASN A 24 7.74 4.82 -18.24
CA ASN A 24 7.41 4.27 -19.57
C ASN A 24 5.96 3.87 -19.92
N ASP A 25 4.93 4.33 -19.21
CA ASP A 25 3.53 4.08 -19.57
C ASP A 25 3.03 5.19 -20.49
N LYS A 26 2.90 4.85 -21.77
CA LYS A 26 2.40 5.70 -22.87
C LYS A 26 0.90 6.05 -22.77
N ILE A 27 0.26 5.94 -21.61
CA ILE A 27 -1.22 5.99 -21.52
C ILE A 27 -1.75 7.36 -21.05
N MET A 28 -0.94 8.22 -20.43
CA MET A 28 -1.43 9.48 -19.85
C MET A 28 -0.93 10.77 -20.53
N THR A 29 -0.08 10.67 -21.56
CA THR A 29 0.52 11.83 -22.24
C THR A 29 -0.35 12.45 -23.35
N GLU A 30 -1.54 11.92 -23.65
CA GLU A 30 -2.42 12.41 -24.72
C GLU A 30 -3.67 13.17 -24.24
N LYS A 31 -3.65 13.80 -23.06
CA LYS A 31 -4.78 14.64 -22.61
C LYS A 31 -4.45 16.00 -22.03
N ILE A 32 -3.22 16.50 -22.22
CA ILE A 32 -2.88 17.89 -21.86
C ILE A 32 -2.35 18.64 -23.08
N SER A 33 -3.12 18.63 -24.16
CA SER A 33 -3.00 19.57 -25.29
C SER A 33 -4.28 20.39 -25.40
N GLY A 34 -4.53 21.24 -24.39
CA GLY A 34 -5.56 22.28 -24.41
C GLY A 34 -4.91 23.68 -24.31
N PRO A 35 -5.02 24.54 -25.33
CA PRO A 35 -4.34 25.83 -25.39
C PRO A 35 -5.23 26.98 -24.90
N ASP A 36 -5.36 27.19 -23.59
CA ASP A 36 -6.21 28.27 -23.09
C ASP A 36 -5.97 28.62 -21.62
N ALA A 37 -4.81 29.21 -21.32
CA ALA A 37 -4.63 30.02 -20.09
C ALA A 37 -3.46 31.03 -20.14
N CYS A 38 -2.97 31.47 -21.30
CA CYS A 38 -1.99 32.56 -21.37
C CYS A 38 -2.62 33.80 -21.98
N GLY A 39 -3.25 34.62 -21.14
CA GLY A 39 -3.73 35.93 -21.56
C GLY A 39 -4.80 36.53 -20.66
N MET A 40 -4.51 36.80 -19.37
CA MET A 40 -5.37 37.78 -18.69
C MET A 40 -4.85 38.54 -17.46
N TYR A 41 -3.56 38.59 -17.12
CA TYR A 41 -3.15 39.46 -16.00
C TYR A 41 -1.80 40.16 -16.24
N CYS A 42 -1.76 40.94 -17.32
CA CYS A 42 -0.84 42.07 -17.43
C CYS A 42 -1.66 43.36 -17.30
N ASN A 43 -1.28 44.22 -16.34
CA ASN A 43 -1.76 45.59 -16.07
C ASN A 43 -2.91 45.79 -15.07
N VAL A 44 -2.66 45.67 -13.76
CA VAL A 44 -3.23 46.63 -12.77
C VAL A 44 -2.25 46.81 -11.60
N MET A 45 -1.97 48.08 -11.27
CA MET A 45 -1.36 48.61 -10.01
C MET A 45 0.13 49.01 -9.99
N GLU A 46 0.43 50.11 -10.68
CA GLU A 46 1.34 51.10 -10.09
C GLU A 46 0.58 51.99 -9.09
N ARG A 47 0.90 51.90 -7.80
CA ARG A 47 0.79 53.04 -6.88
C ARG A 47 1.93 53.01 -5.86
N LYS A 48 2.76 54.05 -5.90
CA LYS A 48 3.77 54.42 -4.89
C LYS A 48 3.08 54.81 -3.57
N VAL A 49 3.74 54.57 -2.42
CA VAL A 49 4.15 55.58 -1.40
C VAL A 49 4.55 54.92 -0.06
N MET A 50 5.86 55.05 0.22
CA MET A 50 6.58 55.44 1.45
C MET A 50 6.46 54.75 2.84
N LYS A 51 7.68 54.43 3.34
CA LYS A 51 8.31 54.69 4.67
C LYS A 51 7.85 53.95 5.96
N LYS A 52 8.76 53.04 6.37
CA LYS A 52 9.54 52.96 7.64
C LYS A 52 8.83 53.07 9.01
N SER A 53 8.93 52.00 9.81
CA SER A 53 9.17 52.05 11.27
C SER A 53 10.00 50.83 11.70
N LYS A 54 11.26 51.03 12.12
CA LYS A 54 11.78 50.99 13.50
C LYS A 54 11.42 49.71 14.27
N GLY A 55 12.46 48.92 14.53
CA GLY A 55 12.39 47.58 15.09
C GLY A 55 11.73 47.47 16.46
N LYS A 56 11.09 46.33 16.66
CA LYS A 56 10.78 45.75 17.96
C LYS A 56 11.70 44.56 18.19
N LYS A 57 12.42 44.63 19.31
CA LYS A 57 13.16 43.51 19.90
C LYS A 57 12.19 42.40 20.30
N GLY A 58 12.64 41.17 20.09
CA GLY A 58 12.24 39.99 20.85
C GLY A 58 10.85 39.47 20.55
N ASN A 59 10.76 38.56 19.57
CA ASN A 59 9.90 37.38 19.58
C ASN A 59 10.49 36.41 18.55
N GLY A 60 11.12 35.34 19.01
CA GLY A 60 11.70 34.29 18.17
C GLY A 60 10.61 33.44 17.53
N GLY A 61 9.89 34.01 16.57
CA GLY A 61 9.02 33.28 15.66
C GLY A 61 9.82 32.78 14.47
N PHE A 62 9.53 31.55 14.02
CA PHE A 62 10.08 30.99 12.78
C PHE A 62 9.97 32.02 11.65
N SER A 63 11.08 32.24 10.94
CA SER A 63 11.05 33.09 9.75
C SER A 63 10.13 32.44 8.70
N LEU A 64 9.32 33.22 7.99
CA LEU A 64 8.53 32.70 6.86
C LEU A 64 9.45 32.00 5.83
N VAL A 65 10.67 32.50 5.67
CA VAL A 65 11.69 31.92 4.79
C VAL A 65 12.17 30.55 5.31
N GLU A 66 12.24 30.38 6.63
CA GLU A 66 12.67 29.12 7.24
C GLU A 66 11.59 28.04 7.06
N LEU A 67 10.31 28.41 7.17
CA LEU A 67 9.19 27.49 6.94
C LEU A 67 9.09 27.03 5.48
N ILE A 68 9.31 27.92 4.50
CA ILE A 68 9.24 27.55 3.07
C ILE A 68 10.35 26.58 2.66
N ILE A 69 11.54 26.69 3.28
CA ILE A 69 12.65 25.75 3.02
C ILE A 69 12.30 24.37 3.59
N VAL A 70 11.67 24.30 4.76
CA VAL A 70 11.26 23.02 5.38
C VAL A 70 10.22 22.30 4.54
N ILE A 71 9.16 22.97 4.08
CA ILE A 71 8.15 22.33 3.22
C ILE A 71 8.73 21.90 1.87
N ALA A 72 9.70 22.65 1.33
CA ALA A 72 10.39 22.30 0.10
C ALA A 72 11.19 20.99 0.26
N ILE A 73 11.93 20.84 1.37
CA ILE A 73 12.66 19.60 1.66
C ILE A 73 11.68 18.44 1.92
N MET A 74 10.59 18.67 2.66
CA MET A 74 9.58 17.63 2.91
C MET A 74 8.91 17.14 1.62
N ALA A 75 8.62 18.03 0.66
CA ALA A 75 8.05 17.65 -0.63
C ALA A 75 8.98 16.72 -1.42
N VAL A 76 10.29 16.98 -1.40
CA VAL A 76 11.29 16.12 -2.05
C VAL A 76 11.34 14.74 -1.41
N LEU A 77 11.38 14.68 -0.07
CA LEU A 77 11.48 13.43 0.67
C LEU A 77 10.25 12.54 0.46
N VAL A 78 9.05 13.12 0.52
CA VAL A 78 7.80 12.38 0.25
C VAL A 78 7.76 11.90 -1.20
N GLY A 79 8.24 12.72 -2.14
CA GLY A 79 8.34 12.37 -3.56
C GLY A 79 9.11 11.06 -3.79
N VAL A 80 10.31 10.92 -3.21
CA VAL A 80 11.14 9.72 -3.39
C VAL A 80 10.54 8.48 -2.70
N LEU A 81 9.85 8.65 -1.57
CA LEU A 81 9.36 7.54 -0.75
C LEU A 81 8.02 6.94 -1.22
N ALA A 82 7.18 7.71 -1.91
CA ALA A 82 5.83 7.29 -2.27
C ALA A 82 5.72 5.97 -3.06
N PRO A 83 6.50 5.72 -4.15
CA PRO A 83 6.31 4.52 -4.97
C PRO A 83 6.69 3.24 -4.21
N GLN A 84 7.73 3.31 -3.38
CA GLN A 84 8.16 2.19 -2.57
C GLN A 84 7.11 1.86 -1.50
N TYR A 85 6.60 2.88 -0.81
CA TYR A 85 5.67 2.72 0.30
C TYR A 85 4.38 1.94 -0.07
N LEU A 86 3.83 2.17 -1.27
CA LEU A 86 2.61 1.49 -1.72
C LEU A 86 2.78 -0.05 -1.79
N SER A 87 3.92 -0.53 -2.30
CA SER A 87 4.23 -1.96 -2.37
C SER A 87 4.43 -2.58 -0.98
N TYR A 88 5.01 -1.83 -0.04
CA TYR A 88 5.22 -2.30 1.34
C TYR A 88 3.92 -2.43 2.12
N ILE A 89 2.96 -1.51 1.93
CA ILE A 89 1.65 -1.61 2.59
C ILE A 89 0.94 -2.91 2.21
N HIS A 90 0.97 -3.28 0.94
CA HIS A 90 0.34 -4.52 0.50
C HIS A 90 0.97 -5.75 1.16
N LYS A 91 2.31 -5.84 1.17
CA LYS A 91 3.02 -6.93 1.85
C LYS A 91 2.70 -6.99 3.35
N ALA A 92 2.56 -5.83 4.00
CA ALA A 92 2.18 -5.76 5.41
C ALA A 92 0.75 -6.28 5.65
N LYS A 93 -0.20 -6.00 4.74
CA LYS A 93 -1.56 -6.55 4.80
C LYS A 93 -1.55 -8.07 4.66
N VAL A 94 -0.83 -8.61 3.67
CA VAL A 94 -0.69 -10.06 3.46
C VAL A 94 -0.05 -10.72 4.69
N ALA A 95 1.01 -10.15 5.26
CA ALA A 95 1.64 -10.70 6.45
C ALA A 95 0.69 -10.70 7.67
N ALA A 96 -0.15 -9.67 7.82
CA ALA A 96 -1.16 -9.63 8.88
C ALA A 96 -2.22 -10.72 8.69
N ASP A 97 -2.69 -10.92 7.45
CA ASP A 97 -3.65 -11.96 7.11
C ASP A 97 -3.08 -13.36 7.38
N GLN A 98 -1.82 -13.60 7.00
CA GLN A 98 -1.11 -14.85 7.27
C GLN A 98 -0.98 -15.14 8.78
N ALA A 99 -0.68 -14.13 9.60
CA ALA A 99 -0.61 -14.28 11.04
C ALA A 99 -1.97 -14.66 11.65
N ASN A 100 -3.05 -14.03 11.18
CA ASN A 100 -4.41 -14.36 11.62
C ASN A 100 -4.80 -15.78 11.22
N LEU A 101 -4.51 -16.19 9.98
CA LEU A 101 -4.81 -17.54 9.49
C LEU A 101 -3.99 -18.62 10.21
N LYS A 102 -2.74 -18.35 10.57
CA LYS A 102 -1.92 -19.27 11.36
C LYS A 102 -2.50 -19.51 12.75
N ASN A 103 -2.98 -18.45 13.40
CA ASN A 103 -3.65 -18.57 14.69
C ASN A 103 -4.95 -19.36 14.56
N TYR A 104 -5.73 -19.09 13.52
CA TYR A 104 -6.97 -19.82 13.23
C TYR A 104 -6.73 -21.30 12.94
N TYR A 105 -5.74 -21.63 12.10
CA TYR A 105 -5.31 -23.01 11.83
C TYR A 105 -4.96 -23.76 13.12
N THR A 106 -4.21 -23.11 14.01
CA THR A 106 -3.82 -23.71 15.29
C THR A 106 -5.04 -23.96 16.16
N GLU A 107 -6.01 -23.05 16.20
CA GLU A 107 -7.25 -23.22 16.96
C GLU A 107 -8.09 -24.41 16.46
N ILE A 108 -8.38 -24.46 15.15
CA ILE A 108 -9.19 -25.55 14.57
C ILE A 108 -8.47 -26.91 14.62
N GLN A 109 -7.14 -26.92 14.48
CA GLN A 109 -6.36 -28.15 14.56
C GLN A 109 -6.32 -28.71 15.98
N LEU A 110 -6.28 -27.83 17.00
CA LEU A 110 -6.36 -28.24 18.41
C LEU A 110 -7.76 -28.77 18.76
N ASP A 111 -8.82 -28.14 18.25
CA ASP A 111 -10.20 -28.63 18.42
C ASP A 111 -10.38 -30.02 17.79
N TYR A 112 -9.86 -30.23 16.58
CA TYR A 112 -9.87 -31.55 15.94
C TYR A 112 -9.00 -32.57 16.69
N ALA A 113 -7.81 -32.18 17.18
CA ALA A 113 -6.95 -33.09 17.92
C ALA A 113 -7.56 -33.55 19.25
N SER A 114 -8.44 -32.75 19.85
CA SER A 114 -9.10 -33.05 21.12
C SER A 114 -10.43 -33.79 20.96
N THR A 115 -11.21 -33.47 19.92
CA THR A 115 -12.53 -34.10 19.67
C THR A 115 -12.46 -35.28 18.70
N GLY A 116 -11.50 -35.28 17.78
CA GLY A 116 -11.40 -36.22 16.67
C GLY A 116 -12.49 -36.06 15.60
N VAL A 117 -13.28 -34.99 15.66
CA VAL A 117 -14.44 -34.75 14.79
C VAL A 117 -14.34 -33.36 14.18
N TYR A 118 -14.73 -33.22 12.91
CA TYR A 118 -14.77 -31.92 12.26
C TYR A 118 -15.90 -31.04 12.82
N ASN A 119 -15.54 -29.83 13.20
CA ASN A 119 -16.48 -28.85 13.74
C ASN A 119 -17.34 -28.23 12.63
N PRO A 120 -18.69 -28.27 12.73
CA PRO A 120 -19.57 -27.72 11.70
C PRO A 120 -19.53 -26.19 11.60
N GLN A 121 -18.94 -25.50 12.57
CA GLN A 121 -18.73 -24.04 12.50
C GLN A 121 -17.60 -23.65 11.56
N VAL A 122 -16.72 -24.59 11.20
CA VAL A 122 -15.63 -24.33 10.26
C VAL A 122 -16.18 -24.42 8.83
N PRO A 123 -16.07 -23.34 8.02
CA PRO A 123 -16.56 -23.33 6.65
C PRO A 123 -15.62 -24.13 5.75
N LEU A 124 -15.94 -25.42 5.58
CA LEU A 124 -15.23 -26.35 4.71
C LEU A 124 -15.68 -26.20 3.26
N VAL A 125 -14.72 -26.13 2.33
CA VAL A 125 -15.00 -26.00 0.89
C VAL A 125 -15.83 -27.18 0.36
N ASP A 126 -15.65 -28.37 0.91
CA ASP A 126 -16.36 -29.58 0.46
C ASP A 126 -17.86 -29.55 0.79
N ASN A 127 -18.29 -28.70 1.73
CA ASN A 127 -19.66 -28.56 2.20
C ASN A 127 -20.40 -27.35 1.59
N ILE A 128 -19.69 -26.53 0.82
CA ILE A 128 -20.23 -25.34 0.18
C ILE A 128 -20.16 -25.64 -1.32
N GLY A 129 -21.31 -25.73 -2.00
CA GLY A 129 -21.34 -25.98 -3.46
C GLY A 129 -20.43 -25.04 -4.26
N GLU A 130 -20.26 -25.31 -5.56
CA GLU A 130 -19.35 -24.55 -6.45
C GLU A 130 -19.28 -23.05 -6.12
N GLY A 131 -18.13 -22.59 -5.56
CA GLY A 131 -17.92 -21.20 -5.14
C GLY A 131 -17.50 -20.97 -3.67
N GLY A 132 -17.42 -22.01 -2.83
CA GLY A 132 -17.10 -21.88 -1.40
C GLY A 132 -15.66 -21.55 -0.99
N TYR A 133 -14.78 -21.19 -1.94
CA TYR A 133 -13.33 -21.09 -1.73
C TYR A 133 -12.82 -19.66 -1.47
N GLU A 134 -13.71 -18.65 -1.35
CA GLU A 134 -13.34 -17.24 -1.22
C GLU A 134 -13.75 -16.62 0.14
N LEU A 135 -13.35 -17.24 1.24
CA LEU A 135 -13.64 -16.71 2.57
C LEU A 135 -12.78 -15.49 2.86
N ARG A 136 -13.41 -14.37 3.20
CA ARG A 136 -12.73 -13.10 3.55
C ARG A 136 -12.82 -12.76 5.03
N GLU A 137 -13.60 -13.52 5.78
CA GLU A 137 -13.81 -13.32 7.21
C GLU A 137 -13.53 -14.63 7.96
N ILE A 138 -12.63 -14.55 8.94
CA ILE A 138 -12.31 -15.65 9.83
C ILE A 138 -13.27 -15.60 11.01
N HIS A 139 -14.01 -16.68 11.23
CA HIS A 139 -14.82 -16.90 12.43
C HIS A 139 -14.06 -17.85 13.34
N PHE A 140 -13.41 -17.31 14.37
CA PHE A 140 -12.70 -18.10 15.37
C PHE A 140 -13.70 -18.90 16.21
N LEU A 141 -13.28 -20.07 16.71
CA LEU A 141 -14.12 -20.90 17.58
C LEU A 141 -14.43 -20.19 18.91
N SER A 142 -13.55 -19.28 19.33
CA SER A 142 -13.78 -18.32 20.43
C SER A 142 -14.91 -17.29 20.19
N GLY A 143 -15.48 -17.21 18.98
CA GLY A 143 -16.52 -16.25 18.60
C GLY A 143 -15.99 -14.90 18.11
N GLN A 144 -14.67 -14.71 18.09
CA GLN A 144 -14.05 -13.54 17.48
C GLN A 144 -14.15 -13.62 15.94
N THR A 145 -14.40 -12.48 15.30
CA THR A 145 -14.41 -12.38 13.83
C THR A 145 -13.32 -11.44 13.34
N VAL A 146 -12.51 -11.88 12.37
CA VAL A 146 -11.44 -11.06 11.78
C VAL A 146 -11.59 -11.02 10.27
N LYS A 147 -11.70 -9.82 9.70
CA LYS A 147 -11.74 -9.62 8.24
C LYS A 147 -10.33 -9.55 7.68
N LEU A 148 -10.09 -10.29 6.60
CA LEU A 148 -8.84 -10.24 5.84
C LEU A 148 -8.71 -8.92 5.08
N LYS A 149 -7.47 -8.50 4.84
CA LYS A 149 -7.13 -7.18 4.28
C LYS A 149 -6.67 -7.22 2.82
N ALA A 150 -6.11 -8.33 2.36
CA ALA A 150 -5.44 -8.45 1.06
C ALA A 150 -5.79 -9.72 0.27
N GLY A 151 -6.61 -10.61 0.83
CA GLY A 151 -6.92 -11.86 0.17
C GLY A 151 -8.10 -12.60 0.76
N TYR A 152 -8.22 -13.84 0.34
CA TYR A 152 -9.23 -14.79 0.78
C TYR A 152 -8.56 -16.13 1.11
N TYR A 153 -9.28 -17.00 1.81
CA TYR A 153 -8.80 -18.31 2.17
C TYR A 153 -9.86 -19.39 1.95
N ALA A 154 -9.40 -20.63 1.95
CA ALA A 154 -10.19 -21.83 1.79
C ALA A 154 -9.74 -22.86 2.84
N VAL A 155 -10.69 -23.57 3.44
CA VAL A 155 -10.40 -24.66 4.39
C VAL A 155 -10.89 -25.98 3.80
N THR A 156 -10.04 -27.00 3.80
CA THR A 156 -10.39 -28.35 3.35
C THR A 156 -10.05 -29.37 4.41
N GLU A 157 -10.68 -30.55 4.36
CA GLU A 157 -10.32 -31.65 5.24
C GLU A 157 -9.01 -32.32 4.77
N ASN A 158 -8.17 -32.73 5.71
CA ASN A 158 -6.98 -33.53 5.42
C ASN A 158 -7.34 -35.02 5.33
N THR A 159 -7.74 -35.44 4.14
CA THR A 159 -8.10 -36.83 3.82
C THR A 159 -6.90 -37.75 3.58
N LYS A 160 -5.65 -37.24 3.68
CA LYS A 160 -4.42 -38.00 3.40
C LYS A 160 -3.92 -38.85 4.58
N GLY A 161 -4.77 -39.15 5.56
CA GLY A 161 -4.53 -40.16 6.60
C GLY A 161 -3.97 -39.64 7.93
N GLN A 162 -3.67 -38.34 8.07
CA GLN A 162 -3.27 -37.74 9.34
C GLN A 162 -4.44 -37.08 10.09
N GLY A 163 -5.56 -36.83 9.41
CA GLY A 163 -6.71 -36.10 9.95
C GLY A 163 -6.42 -34.62 10.19
N GLY A 164 -7.45 -33.80 10.26
CA GLY A 164 -7.34 -32.36 10.55
C GLY A 164 -7.65 -31.48 9.35
N TYR A 165 -7.25 -30.22 9.41
CA TYR A 165 -7.61 -29.21 8.43
C TYR A 165 -6.43 -28.82 7.55
N ASN A 166 -6.71 -28.45 6.30
CA ASN A 166 -5.76 -27.72 5.47
C ASN A 166 -6.32 -26.34 5.18
N ILE A 167 -5.49 -25.29 5.27
CA ILE A 167 -5.90 -23.93 4.92
C ILE A 167 -5.05 -23.44 3.75
N CYS A 168 -5.72 -23.00 2.68
CA CYS A 168 -5.09 -22.34 1.53
C CYS A 168 -5.42 -20.85 1.56
N TYR A 169 -4.40 -20.00 1.52
CA TYR A 169 -4.54 -18.55 1.38
C TYR A 169 -4.22 -18.10 -0.04
N TYR A 170 -5.01 -17.17 -0.57
CA TYR A 170 -4.82 -16.54 -1.87
C TYR A 170 -4.89 -15.02 -1.75
N CYS A 171 -3.94 -14.34 -2.39
CA CYS A 171 -3.86 -12.89 -2.37
C CYS A 171 -4.49 -12.28 -3.63
N ASP A 172 -5.32 -11.24 -3.48
CA ASP A 172 -6.10 -10.63 -4.57
C ASP A 172 -5.21 -10.05 -5.69
N LEU A 173 -4.10 -9.39 -5.34
CA LEU A 173 -3.16 -8.85 -6.33
C LEU A 173 -2.39 -9.93 -7.12
N CYS A 174 -2.36 -11.16 -6.62
CA CYS A 174 -1.61 -12.27 -7.21
C CYS A 174 -2.48 -13.15 -8.11
N THR A 175 -3.79 -13.17 -7.84
CA THR A 175 -4.81 -13.89 -8.61
C THR A 175 -5.47 -13.03 -9.68
N ALA A 176 -5.18 -11.72 -9.71
CA ALA A 176 -5.69 -10.80 -10.72
C ALA A 176 -5.24 -11.21 -12.14
N ALA A 177 -6.20 -11.28 -13.08
CA ALA A 177 -5.97 -11.78 -14.44
C ALA A 177 -5.04 -10.90 -15.28
N ASP A 178 -4.91 -9.63 -14.88
CA ASP A 178 -4.10 -8.57 -15.48
C ASP A 178 -2.74 -8.37 -14.78
N ALA A 179 -2.42 -9.14 -13.74
CA ALA A 179 -1.12 -9.06 -13.09
C ALA A 179 0.00 -9.54 -14.05
N ASP A 180 0.96 -8.66 -14.29
CA ASP A 180 2.17 -8.93 -15.05
C ASP A 180 2.96 -10.11 -14.46
N GLU A 181 3.56 -10.91 -15.35
CA GLU A 181 4.30 -12.14 -15.00
C GLU A 181 5.37 -11.88 -13.92
N GLN A 182 5.95 -10.68 -13.93
CA GLN A 182 6.99 -10.26 -13.00
C GLN A 182 6.43 -9.96 -11.58
N THR A 183 5.23 -9.38 -11.49
CA THR A 183 4.49 -9.23 -10.23
C THR A 183 4.05 -10.60 -9.70
N LYS A 184 3.56 -11.51 -10.55
CA LYS A 184 3.26 -12.90 -10.14
C LYS A 184 4.50 -13.59 -9.56
N GLN A 185 5.65 -13.51 -10.24
CA GLN A 185 6.89 -14.16 -9.78
C GLN A 185 7.41 -13.61 -8.45
N LYS A 186 7.35 -12.29 -8.22
CA LYS A 186 7.76 -11.65 -6.94
C LYS A 186 6.87 -12.03 -5.76
N HIS A 187 5.69 -12.55 -6.05
CA HIS A 187 4.66 -12.81 -5.09
C HIS A 187 4.37 -14.30 -4.86
N LEU A 188 4.86 -15.20 -5.73
CA LEU A 188 4.71 -16.65 -5.61
C LEU A 188 5.01 -17.19 -4.20
N ASP A 189 6.09 -16.73 -3.57
CA ASP A 189 6.50 -17.19 -2.22
C ASP A 189 5.60 -16.67 -1.08
N THR A 190 4.76 -15.66 -1.35
CA THR A 190 3.87 -15.03 -0.35
C THR A 190 2.38 -15.18 -0.66
N CYS A 191 2.01 -15.59 -1.88
CA CYS A 191 0.64 -15.53 -2.38
C CYS A 191 -0.13 -16.84 -2.36
N VAL A 192 0.54 -17.97 -2.12
CA VAL A 192 -0.11 -19.24 -1.82
C VAL A 192 0.55 -19.83 -0.59
N ILE A 193 -0.12 -19.75 0.56
CA ILE A 193 0.30 -20.48 1.76
C ILE A 193 -0.70 -21.57 2.00
N THR A 194 -0.20 -22.81 2.04
CA THR A 194 -0.95 -23.96 2.50
C THR A 194 -0.44 -24.34 3.89
N PHE A 195 -1.32 -24.26 4.88
CA PHE A 195 -1.10 -24.88 6.18
C PHE A 195 -1.63 -26.31 6.10
N LEU A 196 -0.75 -27.30 6.33
CA LEU A 196 -1.02 -28.74 6.29
C LEU A 196 -0.91 -29.30 7.71
#